data_AF-A0A1D6IM69-F1
#
_entry.id   AF-A0A1D6IM69-F1
#
_cell.length_a   1.000
_cell.length_b   1.000
_cell.length_c   1.000
_cell.angle_alpha   90.00
_cell.angle_beta   90.00
_cell.angle_gamma   90.00
#
_symmetry.space_group_name_H-M   'P 1'
#
loop_
_entity.id
_entity.type
_entity.pdbx_description
1 polymer ?
#
loop_
_entity_poly.entity_id
_entity_poly.type
_entity_poly.pdbx_seq_one_letter_code
_entity_poly.pdbx_strand_id
1 'polypeptide(L)'
;MAKRRRHELAPVVEELISPMNSLDDGCLMHIFSFLSPIPDRYNTALVCHRWRFLACHPRLWLRVERPIRDAMEPGVYPDLEAAVSAARPGDTILIAAGGSHVACNIQIKKPICIIGGGDLPDDTVLTCSRGFDNALEFLSTCKIANLTIRAELGCCLLHRGGRLTIQECLLQCEQNPLDHLSFPIISTAIEYDPFSSLKEQGHGVTVVRTRIEGGARAVRTNGTLALRHVRAIYSRSSVFFWFEVGEKVEAPVH
;
A
#
# COMPACT_ATOMS: atom_id res chain seq x y z
N MET A 1 -44.92 54.03 -43.75
CA MET A 1 -45.71 52.86 -43.28
C MET A 1 -44.80 51.64 -43.22
N ALA A 2 -44.23 51.33 -42.05
CA ALA A 2 -43.25 50.26 -41.88
C ALA A 2 -43.67 49.37 -40.69
N LYS A 3 -44.19 48.17 -40.98
CA LYS A 3 -44.50 47.13 -39.99
C LYS A 3 -43.24 46.28 -39.78
N ARG A 4 -42.45 46.61 -38.76
CA ARG A 4 -41.26 45.85 -38.34
C ARG A 4 -41.68 44.54 -37.67
N ARG A 5 -41.09 43.45 -38.16
CA ARG A 5 -41.29 42.05 -37.77
C ARG A 5 -40.91 41.81 -36.31
N ARG A 6 -41.74 41.03 -35.61
CA ARG A 6 -41.42 40.44 -34.31
C ARG A 6 -40.34 39.37 -34.52
N HIS A 7 -39.23 39.53 -33.81
CA HIS A 7 -38.21 38.50 -33.67
C HIS A 7 -38.75 37.44 -32.70
N GLU A 8 -38.97 36.23 -33.19
CA GLU A 8 -39.23 35.06 -32.35
C GLU A 8 -37.95 34.72 -31.59
N LEU A 9 -38.11 34.54 -30.28
CA LEU A 9 -37.08 34.10 -29.34
C LEU A 9 -36.75 32.63 -29.64
N ALA A 10 -35.53 32.37 -30.08
CA ALA A 10 -35.00 31.01 -30.18
C ALA A 10 -34.91 30.37 -28.78
N PRO A 11 -35.15 29.07 -28.62
CA PRO A 11 -35.06 28.41 -27.34
C PRO A 11 -33.60 28.35 -26.91
N VAL A 12 -33.32 28.83 -25.69
CA VAL A 12 -32.06 28.59 -25.01
C VAL A 12 -31.96 27.09 -24.79
N VAL A 13 -31.01 26.44 -25.48
CA VAL A 13 -30.65 25.06 -25.23
C VAL A 13 -29.91 25.06 -23.88
N GLU A 14 -30.66 24.87 -22.79
CA GLU A 14 -30.08 24.44 -21.52
C GLU A 14 -29.50 23.05 -21.75
N GLU A 15 -28.21 22.97 -22.05
CA GLU A 15 -27.46 21.74 -21.85
C GLU A 15 -27.69 21.31 -20.41
N LEU A 16 -28.42 20.20 -20.24
CA LEU A 16 -28.65 19.52 -18.97
C LEU A 16 -27.30 19.01 -18.44
N ILE A 17 -26.48 19.92 -17.92
CA ILE A 17 -25.29 19.59 -17.14
C ILE A 17 -25.82 18.81 -15.94
N SER A 18 -25.51 17.51 -15.88
CA SER A 18 -25.95 16.65 -14.78
C SER A 18 -25.62 17.34 -13.45
N PRO A 19 -26.57 17.49 -12.51
CA PRO A 19 -26.40 18.31 -11.30
C PRO A 19 -25.24 17.86 -10.39
N MET A 20 -24.71 16.65 -10.60
CA MET A 20 -23.48 16.20 -9.92
C MET A 20 -22.21 16.84 -10.47
N ASN A 21 -22.18 17.24 -11.75
CA ASN A 21 -21.02 17.90 -12.35
C ASN A 21 -20.90 19.37 -11.94
N SER A 22 -21.97 19.98 -11.44
CA SER A 22 -21.98 21.36 -10.92
C SER A 22 -21.53 21.48 -9.47
N LEU A 23 -21.42 20.37 -8.71
CA LEU A 23 -20.84 20.39 -7.36
C LEU A 23 -19.38 20.81 -7.41
N ASP A 24 -18.91 21.60 -6.44
CA ASP A 24 -17.49 21.92 -6.31
C ASP A 24 -16.68 20.71 -5.80
N ASP A 25 -15.36 20.77 -6.02
CA ASP A 25 -14.45 19.69 -5.64
C ASP A 25 -14.42 19.42 -4.12
N GLY A 26 -14.66 20.44 -3.30
CA GLY A 26 -14.71 20.30 -1.84
C GLY A 26 -15.93 19.51 -1.37
N CYS A 27 -17.10 19.80 -1.93
CA CYS A 27 -18.32 19.03 -1.68
C CYS A 27 -18.19 17.58 -2.14
N LEU A 28 -17.68 17.34 -3.35
CA LEU A 28 -17.46 15.98 -3.85
C LEU A 28 -16.48 15.20 -2.96
N MET A 29 -15.38 15.83 -2.55
CA MET A 29 -14.42 15.25 -1.62
C MET A 29 -15.05 14.86 -0.28
N HIS A 30 -15.92 15.72 0.27
CA HIS A 30 -16.61 15.43 1.52
C HIS A 30 -17.54 14.22 1.36
N ILE A 31 -18.29 14.12 0.25
CA ILE A 31 -19.11 12.95 -0.06
C ILE A 31 -18.25 11.69 -0.15
N PHE A 32 -17.12 11.75 -0.87
CA PHE A 32 -16.22 10.60 -1.06
C PHE A 32 -15.56 10.14 0.25
N SER A 33 -15.43 11.03 1.24
CA SER A 33 -14.90 10.68 2.56
C SER A 33 -15.81 9.73 3.34
N PHE A 34 -17.12 9.71 3.06
CA PHE A 34 -18.05 8.76 3.69
C PHE A 34 -18.08 7.39 3.00
N LEU A 35 -17.60 7.31 1.76
CA LEU A 35 -17.58 6.07 0.99
C LEU A 35 -16.49 5.13 1.49
N SER A 36 -16.79 3.82 1.46
CA SER A 36 -15.78 2.78 1.66
C SER A 36 -14.74 2.85 0.52
N PRO A 37 -13.43 2.65 0.79
CA PRO A 37 -12.42 2.69 -0.27
C PRO A 37 -12.71 1.66 -1.37
N ILE A 38 -13.11 0.46 -0.96
CA ILE A 38 -13.62 -0.59 -1.83
C ILE A 38 -14.96 -1.09 -1.27
N PRO A 39 -16.00 -1.23 -2.10
CA PRO A 39 -16.02 -0.98 -3.55
C PRO A 39 -16.40 0.45 -3.93
N ASP A 40 -16.98 1.23 -3.02
CA ASP A 40 -17.74 2.44 -3.38
C ASP A 40 -16.88 3.54 -3.99
N ARG A 41 -15.80 3.93 -3.29
CA ARG A 41 -14.88 4.98 -3.75
C ARG A 41 -14.09 4.54 -4.99
N TYR A 42 -13.76 3.26 -5.09
CA TYR A 42 -13.20 2.68 -6.30
C TYR A 42 -14.16 2.85 -7.49
N ASN A 43 -15.44 2.52 -7.33
CA ASN A 43 -16.46 2.70 -8.37
C ASN A 43 -16.63 4.19 -8.74
N THR A 44 -16.62 5.09 -7.75
CA THR A 44 -16.62 6.54 -7.97
C THR A 44 -15.44 6.98 -8.84
N ALA A 45 -14.24 6.44 -8.62
CA ALA A 45 -13.05 6.76 -9.38
C ALA A 45 -13.11 6.30 -10.86
N LEU A 46 -14.03 5.39 -11.22
CA LEU A 46 -14.21 4.92 -12.60
C LEU A 46 -15.11 5.84 -13.43
N VAL A 47 -15.87 6.74 -12.81
CA VAL A 47 -16.90 7.55 -13.50
C VAL A 47 -16.26 8.55 -14.48
N CYS A 48 -15.28 9.33 -14.03
CA CYS A 48 -14.56 10.29 -14.87
C CYS A 48 -13.20 10.66 -14.27
N HIS A 49 -12.34 11.33 -15.04
CA HIS A 49 -11.00 11.73 -14.60
C HIS A 49 -11.03 12.65 -13.36
N ARG A 50 -11.98 13.60 -13.31
CA ARG A 50 -12.16 14.50 -12.16
C ARG A 50 -12.47 13.72 -10.89
N TRP A 51 -13.41 12.78 -10.96
CA TRP A 51 -13.79 11.96 -9.82
C TRP A 51 -12.67 11.03 -9.39
N ARG A 52 -11.91 10.47 -10.34
CA ARG A 52 -10.70 9.70 -10.05
C ARG A 52 -9.70 10.50 -9.22
N PHE A 53 -9.43 11.75 -9.62
CA PHE A 53 -8.49 12.62 -8.91
C PHE A 53 -8.92 12.88 -7.46
N LEU A 54 -10.21 13.19 -7.25
CA LEU A 54 -10.76 13.46 -5.91
C LEU A 54 -10.89 12.19 -5.06
N ALA A 55 -11.42 11.10 -5.61
CA ALA A 55 -11.58 9.83 -4.91
C ALA A 55 -10.24 9.21 -4.48
N CYS A 56 -9.14 9.53 -5.17
CA CYS A 56 -7.79 9.10 -4.81
C CYS A 56 -6.99 10.16 -4.04
N HIS A 57 -7.60 11.28 -3.66
CA HIS A 57 -6.88 12.41 -3.11
C HIS A 57 -6.25 12.09 -1.73
N PRO A 58 -5.00 12.51 -1.45
CA PRO A 58 -4.28 12.17 -0.20
C PRO A 58 -4.97 12.59 1.11
N ARG A 59 -5.85 13.59 1.05
CA ARG A 59 -6.69 14.00 2.21
C ARG A 59 -7.66 12.92 2.69
N LEU A 60 -7.91 11.87 1.90
CA LEU A 60 -8.73 10.73 2.28
C LEU A 60 -7.91 9.57 2.87
N TRP A 61 -6.59 9.71 2.95
CA TRP A 61 -5.70 8.69 3.52
C TRP A 61 -5.66 8.82 5.04
N LEU A 62 -5.41 7.69 5.71
CA LEU A 62 -5.13 7.69 7.14
C LEU A 62 -3.69 8.15 7.35
N ARG A 63 -3.42 8.94 8.38
CA ARG A 63 -2.09 9.49 8.67
C ARG A 63 -1.60 8.93 9.99
N VAL A 64 -0.34 8.48 10.04
CA VAL A 64 0.35 8.11 11.26
C VAL A 64 1.29 9.24 11.62
N GLU A 65 0.91 10.01 12.64
CA GLU A 65 1.63 11.18 13.10
C GLU A 65 1.67 11.17 14.62
N ARG A 66 2.84 11.51 15.18
CA ARG A 66 2.92 11.74 16.61
C ARG A 66 2.15 13.02 16.93
N PRO A 67 1.11 12.97 17.77
CA PRO A 67 0.32 14.16 18.07
C PRO A 67 1.22 15.22 18.69
N ILE A 68 1.33 16.38 18.05
CA ILE A 68 2.00 17.56 18.63
C ILE A 68 1.12 18.14 19.76
N ARG A 69 -0.19 17.87 19.71
CA ARG A 69 -1.22 18.29 20.66
C ARG A 69 -2.25 17.17 20.77
N ASP A 70 -2.88 17.01 21.92
CA ASP A 70 -3.95 16.01 22.19
C ASP A 70 -5.23 16.16 21.34
N ALA A 71 -5.19 16.99 20.30
CA ALA A 71 -6.26 17.08 19.33
C ALA A 71 -6.21 15.86 18.40
N MET A 72 -7.04 14.87 18.69
CA MET A 72 -7.31 13.77 17.78
C MET A 72 -8.05 14.30 16.55
N GLU A 73 -7.32 14.58 15.47
CA GLU A 73 -7.92 14.86 14.17
C GLU A 73 -8.46 13.57 13.55
N PRO A 74 -9.68 13.57 12.98
CA PRO A 74 -10.23 12.39 12.30
C PRO A 74 -9.28 11.91 11.19
N GLY A 75 -8.92 10.62 11.22
CA GLY A 75 -8.01 10.02 10.25
C GLY A 75 -6.52 10.12 10.61
N VAL A 76 -6.17 10.80 11.70
CA VAL A 76 -4.80 10.83 12.24
C VAL A 76 -4.70 9.85 13.41
N TYR A 77 -3.65 9.03 13.42
CA TYR A 77 -3.41 8.01 14.44
C TYR A 77 -2.01 8.17 15.04
N PRO A 78 -1.84 7.85 16.33
CA PRO A 78 -0.57 8.02 17.04
C PRO A 78 0.51 7.03 16.60
N ASP A 79 0.11 5.85 16.13
CA ASP A 79 0.99 4.77 15.71
C ASP A 79 0.39 3.97 14.55
N LEU A 80 1.23 3.13 13.94
CA LEU A 80 0.84 2.32 12.80
C LEU A 80 -0.19 1.24 13.17
N GLU A 81 -0.13 0.69 14.38
CA GLU A 81 -1.04 -0.37 14.82
C GLU A 81 -2.48 0.15 14.97
N ALA A 82 -2.66 1.36 15.49
CA ALA A 82 -3.93 2.05 15.58
C ALA A 82 -4.49 2.39 14.19
N ALA A 83 -3.65 2.88 13.27
CA ALA A 83 -4.07 3.14 11.89
C ALA A 83 -4.47 1.85 11.16
N VAL A 84 -3.70 0.77 11.32
CA VAL A 84 -4.03 -0.54 10.75
C VAL A 84 -5.32 -1.07 11.34
N SER A 85 -5.54 -0.92 12.65
CA SER A 85 -6.77 -1.33 13.32
C SER A 85 -7.99 -0.60 12.76
N ALA A 86 -7.90 0.72 12.57
CA ALA A 86 -9.00 1.55 12.11
C ALA A 86 -9.24 1.52 10.58
N ALA A 87 -8.25 1.10 9.79
CA ALA A 87 -8.35 1.06 8.33
C ALA A 87 -9.52 0.20 7.82
N ARG A 88 -10.03 0.53 6.64
CA ARG A 88 -11.02 -0.28 5.91
C ARG A 88 -10.31 -0.94 4.72
N PRO A 89 -10.86 -2.05 4.18
CA PRO A 89 -10.36 -2.62 2.93
C PRO A 89 -10.25 -1.55 1.83
N GLY A 90 -9.05 -1.41 1.27
CA GLY A 90 -8.66 -0.43 0.25
C GLY A 90 -8.09 0.88 0.77
N ASP A 91 -8.01 1.10 2.09
CA ASP A 91 -7.42 2.31 2.65
C ASP A 91 -5.92 2.42 2.37
N THR A 92 -5.44 3.67 2.32
CA THR A 92 -4.03 4.00 2.28
C THR A 92 -3.64 4.68 3.58
N ILE A 93 -2.57 4.20 4.20
CA ILE A 93 -1.97 4.72 5.42
C ILE A 93 -0.67 5.43 5.03
N LEU A 94 -0.60 6.73 5.30
CA LEU A 94 0.59 7.57 5.14
C LEU A 94 1.29 7.72 6.49
N ILE A 95 2.54 7.31 6.57
CA ILE A 95 3.35 7.45 7.78
C ILE A 95 4.18 8.71 7.66
N ALA A 96 4.07 9.63 8.63
CA ALA A 96 4.81 10.87 8.57
C ALA A 96 6.32 10.66 8.60
N ALA A 97 7.01 11.47 7.80
CA ALA A 97 8.46 11.56 7.79
C ALA A 97 9.00 12.14 9.11
N GLY A 98 10.27 11.87 9.41
CA GLY A 98 10.98 12.51 10.50
C GLY A 98 10.86 11.79 11.85
N GLY A 99 10.77 10.47 11.86
CA GLY A 99 10.78 9.69 13.10
C GLY A 99 11.03 8.20 12.89
N SER A 100 11.39 7.53 13.99
CA SER A 100 11.32 6.06 14.10
C SER A 100 9.98 5.69 14.71
N HIS A 101 9.20 4.89 13.99
CA HIS A 101 7.91 4.36 14.43
C HIS A 101 8.12 2.91 14.85
N VAL A 102 7.65 2.53 16.03
CA VAL A 102 7.78 1.15 16.51
C VAL A 102 6.79 0.27 15.75
N ALA A 103 7.29 -0.81 15.14
CA ALA A 103 6.45 -1.81 14.48
C ALA A 103 6.89 -3.20 14.95
N CYS A 104 6.07 -3.85 15.77
CA CYS A 104 6.34 -5.20 16.26
C CYS A 104 5.09 -6.06 16.05
N ASN A 105 5.23 -7.06 15.19
CA ASN A 105 4.23 -8.08 14.88
C ASN A 105 2.86 -7.51 14.49
N ILE A 106 2.85 -6.41 13.74
CA ILE A 106 1.61 -5.78 13.27
C ILE A 106 1.00 -6.66 12.16
N GLN A 107 -0.23 -7.12 12.37
CA GLN A 107 -0.92 -8.03 11.46
C GLN A 107 -1.80 -7.29 10.46
N ILE A 108 -1.50 -7.41 9.17
CA ILE A 108 -2.28 -6.86 8.06
C ILE A 108 -3.28 -7.91 7.56
N LYS A 109 -4.53 -7.82 8.07
CA LYS A 109 -5.61 -8.80 7.79
C LYS A 109 -6.58 -8.36 6.69
N LYS A 110 -6.42 -7.15 6.17
CA LYS A 110 -7.30 -6.52 5.17
C LYS A 110 -6.45 -5.85 4.10
N PRO A 111 -6.98 -5.71 2.87
CA PRO A 111 -6.18 -5.18 1.80
C PRO A 111 -5.97 -3.68 1.98
N ILE A 112 -4.73 -3.23 2.15
CA ILE A 112 -4.39 -1.81 2.38
C ILE A 112 -3.06 -1.44 1.73
N CYS A 113 -2.82 -0.13 1.59
CA CYS A 113 -1.54 0.43 1.18
C CYS A 113 -0.87 1.15 2.36
N ILE A 114 0.44 0.98 2.56
CA ILE A 114 1.23 1.68 3.56
C ILE A 114 2.35 2.44 2.83
N ILE A 115 2.45 3.75 3.04
CA ILE A 115 3.38 4.62 2.31
C ILE A 115 4.12 5.48 3.33
N GLY A 116 5.45 5.58 3.23
CA GLY A 116 6.21 6.58 3.98
C GLY A 116 6.12 7.96 3.32
N GLY A 117 5.91 8.98 4.14
CA GLY A 117 5.71 10.37 3.71
C GLY A 117 7.00 11.16 3.50
N GLY A 118 8.16 10.48 3.50
CA GLY A 118 9.46 11.06 3.22
C GLY A 118 9.71 11.34 1.74
N ASP A 119 10.72 12.14 1.42
CA ASP A 119 11.23 12.25 0.06
C ASP A 119 12.08 11.01 -0.29
N LEU A 120 12.72 10.43 0.73
CA LEU A 120 13.49 9.20 0.66
C LEU A 120 12.90 8.17 1.65
N PRO A 121 13.09 6.85 1.39
CA PRO A 121 12.64 5.81 2.32
C PRO A 121 13.32 5.92 3.70
N ASP A 122 14.50 6.54 3.78
CA ASP A 122 15.26 6.74 5.02
C ASP A 122 14.59 7.76 5.97
N ASP A 123 13.72 8.63 5.44
CA ASP A 123 13.05 9.66 6.24
C ASP A 123 11.88 9.08 7.05
N THR A 124 11.40 7.88 6.72
CA THR A 124 10.33 7.18 7.41
C THR A 124 10.79 5.79 7.83
N VAL A 125 11.14 5.61 9.11
CA VAL A 125 11.73 4.36 9.60
C VAL A 125 10.74 3.63 10.50
N LEU A 126 10.45 2.37 10.19
CA LEU A 126 9.81 1.41 11.08
C LEU A 126 10.90 0.60 11.79
N THR A 127 10.83 0.50 13.10
CA THR A 127 11.83 -0.24 13.90
C THR A 127 11.18 -1.35 14.72
N CYS A 128 11.68 -2.57 14.55
CA CYS A 128 11.34 -3.74 15.35
C CYS A 128 12.57 -4.16 16.18
N SER A 129 12.61 -3.77 17.45
CA SER A 129 13.72 -4.04 18.37
C SER A 129 13.44 -5.19 19.33
N ARG A 130 12.32 -5.92 19.17
CA ARG A 130 11.87 -6.93 20.14
C ARG A 130 12.19 -8.33 19.65
N GLY A 131 13.37 -8.84 20.01
CA GLY A 131 13.70 -10.26 19.90
C GLY A 131 13.35 -10.86 18.52
N PHE A 132 12.70 -12.01 18.52
CA PHE A 132 12.31 -12.75 17.31
C PHE A 132 11.02 -12.25 16.64
N ASP A 133 10.48 -11.10 17.06
CA ASP A 133 9.26 -10.55 16.47
C ASP A 133 9.53 -10.05 15.05
N ASN A 134 8.58 -10.32 14.15
CA ASN A 134 8.61 -9.79 12.79
C ASN A 134 8.07 -8.36 12.80
N ALA A 135 8.54 -7.45 11.95
CA ALA A 135 8.02 -6.08 11.97
C ALA A 135 6.55 -6.04 11.48
N LEU A 136 6.28 -6.59 10.29
CA LEU A 136 4.94 -6.66 9.70
C LEU A 136 4.60 -8.09 9.22
N GLU A 137 3.39 -8.55 9.55
CA GLU A 137 2.85 -9.84 9.12
C GLU A 137 1.65 -9.65 8.18
N PHE A 138 1.71 -10.20 6.97
CA PHE A 138 0.69 -10.01 5.93
C PHE A 138 -0.16 -11.26 5.75
N LEU A 139 -1.43 -11.16 6.08
CA LEU A 139 -2.45 -12.19 5.84
C LEU A 139 -3.38 -11.81 4.67
N SER A 140 -3.21 -10.62 4.09
CA SER A 140 -4.00 -10.09 2.99
C SER A 140 -3.14 -9.28 2.04
N THR A 141 -3.68 -8.98 0.85
CA THR A 141 -3.00 -8.22 -0.20
C THR A 141 -2.60 -6.83 0.29
N CYS A 142 -1.32 -6.49 0.23
CA CYS A 142 -0.82 -5.21 0.71
C CYS A 142 0.21 -4.62 -0.24
N LYS A 143 0.25 -3.29 -0.31
CA LYS A 143 1.35 -2.56 -0.92
C LYS A 143 2.07 -1.77 0.16
N ILE A 144 3.38 -1.91 0.23
CA ILE A 144 4.26 -1.04 1.02
C ILE A 144 5.15 -0.24 0.10
N ALA A 145 5.33 1.05 0.38
CA ALA A 145 6.18 1.91 -0.42
C ALA A 145 6.91 3.00 0.37
N ASN A 146 8.09 3.38 -0.12
CA ASN A 146 8.84 4.56 0.31
C ASN A 146 9.09 4.65 1.83
N LEU A 147 9.49 3.54 2.45
CA LEU A 147 9.79 3.49 3.88
C LEU A 147 10.92 2.51 4.17
N THR A 148 11.58 2.71 5.31
CA THR A 148 12.60 1.81 5.83
C THR A 148 12.00 0.91 6.89
N ILE A 149 12.32 -0.39 6.86
CA ILE A 149 11.98 -1.33 7.92
C ILE A 149 13.26 -1.91 8.47
N ARG A 150 13.47 -1.74 9.78
CA ARG A 150 14.60 -2.27 10.53
C ARG A 150 14.13 -3.37 11.47
N ALA A 151 14.79 -4.52 11.42
CA ALA A 151 14.55 -5.63 12.33
C ALA A 151 15.88 -6.16 12.89
N GLU A 152 15.92 -6.54 14.16
CA GLU A 152 17.14 -7.03 14.82
C GLU A 152 17.34 -8.54 14.62
N LEU A 153 16.46 -9.40 15.17
CA LEU A 153 16.53 -10.86 15.02
C LEU A 153 15.41 -11.45 14.15
N GLY A 154 14.26 -10.76 14.08
CA GLY A 154 13.13 -11.14 13.23
C GLY A 154 13.28 -10.73 11.77
N CYS A 155 12.29 -11.08 10.94
CA CYS A 155 12.22 -10.56 9.58
C CYS A 155 11.53 -9.19 9.51
N CYS A 156 11.86 -8.40 8.50
CA CYS A 156 11.15 -7.16 8.22
C CYS A 156 9.71 -7.45 7.78
N LEU A 157 9.52 -8.49 6.95
CA LEU A 157 8.26 -8.78 6.29
C LEU A 157 7.98 -10.29 6.32
N LEU A 158 6.90 -10.68 7.03
CA LEU A 158 6.38 -12.04 7.03
C LEU A 158 5.12 -12.12 6.16
N HIS A 159 5.23 -12.72 4.98
CA HIS A 159 4.12 -12.90 4.05
C HIS A 159 3.46 -14.28 4.24
N ARG A 160 2.19 -14.29 4.64
CA ARG A 160 1.37 -15.50 4.84
C ARG A 160 0.21 -15.65 3.86
N GLY A 161 -0.25 -14.57 3.24
CA GLY A 161 -1.37 -14.62 2.30
C GLY A 161 -1.56 -13.33 1.51
N GLY A 162 -2.35 -13.44 0.44
CA GLY A 162 -2.58 -12.36 -0.53
C GLY A 162 -1.37 -12.05 -1.43
N ARG A 163 -1.39 -10.84 -2.01
CA ARG A 163 -0.30 -10.30 -2.82
C ARG A 163 0.41 -9.17 -2.09
N LEU A 164 1.71 -9.30 -1.85
CA LEU A 164 2.54 -8.26 -1.23
C LEU A 164 3.36 -7.52 -2.29
N THR A 165 3.17 -6.23 -2.44
CA THR A 165 4.02 -5.38 -3.29
C THR A 165 4.93 -4.51 -2.43
N ILE A 166 6.24 -4.59 -2.66
CA ILE A 166 7.27 -3.84 -1.95
C ILE A 166 7.96 -2.94 -2.96
N GLN A 167 7.79 -1.63 -2.83
CA GLN A 167 8.29 -0.67 -3.80
C GLN A 167 9.12 0.43 -3.13
N GLU A 168 10.34 0.68 -3.62
CA GLU A 168 11.12 1.84 -3.17
C GLU A 168 11.39 1.84 -1.65
N CYS A 169 11.50 0.66 -1.04
CA CYS A 169 11.77 0.52 0.38
C CYS A 169 13.26 0.29 0.66
N LEU A 170 13.65 0.43 1.92
CA LEU A 170 14.89 -0.14 2.47
C LEU A 170 14.52 -1.19 3.53
N LEU A 171 14.92 -2.44 3.31
CA LEU A 171 14.77 -3.51 4.31
C LEU A 171 16.14 -3.77 4.93
N GLN A 172 16.25 -3.60 6.24
CA GLN A 172 17.51 -3.68 6.95
C GLN A 172 17.39 -4.66 8.12
N CYS A 173 18.12 -5.76 8.05
CA CYS A 173 18.39 -6.61 9.19
C CYS A 173 19.65 -6.08 9.90
N GLU A 174 19.53 -5.72 11.18
CA GLU A 174 20.68 -5.24 11.95
C GLU A 174 21.70 -6.36 12.20
N GLN A 175 22.97 -5.99 12.37
CA GLN A 175 24.03 -6.97 12.59
C GLN A 175 23.84 -7.68 13.93
N ASN A 176 23.83 -9.00 13.89
CA ASN A 176 23.65 -9.89 15.03
C ASN A 176 24.49 -11.17 14.84
N PRO A 177 25.01 -11.79 15.92
CA PRO A 177 25.67 -13.11 15.81
C PRO A 177 24.85 -14.18 15.07
N LEU A 178 23.52 -14.05 15.06
CA LEU A 178 22.58 -14.94 14.38
C LEU A 178 22.17 -14.45 12.97
N ASP A 179 22.93 -13.51 12.36
CA ASP A 179 22.63 -12.94 11.04
C ASP A 179 22.39 -13.98 9.95
N HIS A 180 23.09 -15.12 10.04
CA HIS A 180 22.95 -16.25 9.13
C HIS A 180 21.56 -16.91 9.14
N LEU A 181 20.73 -16.62 10.15
CA LEU A 181 19.34 -17.07 10.26
C LEU A 181 18.33 -15.99 9.88
N SER A 182 18.76 -14.73 9.76
CA SER A 182 17.88 -13.61 9.44
C SER A 182 17.67 -13.49 7.93
N PHE A 183 16.41 -13.28 7.57
CA PHE A 183 15.97 -13.06 6.20
C PHE A 183 15.03 -11.85 6.21
N PRO A 184 15.31 -10.77 5.49
CA PRO A 184 14.46 -9.57 5.49
C PRO A 184 13.01 -9.89 5.07
N ILE A 185 12.84 -10.78 4.10
CA ILE A 185 11.54 -11.23 3.61
C ILE A 185 11.41 -12.74 3.83
N ILE A 186 10.35 -13.15 4.53
CA ILE A 186 9.97 -14.56 4.68
C ILE A 186 8.57 -14.73 4.10
N SER A 187 8.41 -15.66 3.16
CA SER A 187 7.09 -16.03 2.63
C SER A 187 6.76 -17.46 3.03
N THR A 188 5.71 -17.63 3.83
CA THR A 188 5.14 -18.93 4.23
C THR A 188 3.73 -19.15 3.68
N ALA A 189 3.29 -18.32 2.74
CA ALA A 189 2.00 -18.53 2.07
C ALA A 189 1.99 -19.89 1.37
N ILE A 190 0.97 -20.68 1.70
CA ILE A 190 0.67 -21.98 1.09
C ILE A 190 -0.61 -21.76 0.27
N GLU A 191 -0.69 -22.41 -0.88
CA GLU A 191 -1.86 -22.35 -1.76
C GLU A 191 -3.17 -22.56 -0.98
N TYR A 192 -4.07 -21.59 -1.07
CA TYR A 192 -5.42 -21.71 -0.54
C TYR A 192 -6.25 -22.55 -1.51
N ASP A 193 -6.94 -23.55 -0.95
CA ASP A 193 -7.86 -24.52 -1.53
C ASP A 193 -8.17 -24.38 -3.04
N PRO A 194 -7.83 -25.37 -3.92
CA PRO A 194 -8.12 -25.33 -5.36
C PRO A 194 -9.63 -25.23 -5.69
N PHE A 195 -10.50 -25.33 -4.68
CA PHE A 195 -11.96 -25.17 -4.80
C PHE A 195 -12.46 -23.74 -4.53
N SER A 196 -11.57 -22.79 -4.22
CA SER A 196 -11.96 -21.39 -4.11
C SER A 196 -12.24 -20.83 -5.52
N SER A 197 -13.53 -20.76 -5.86
CA SER A 197 -14.05 -20.36 -7.18
C SER A 197 -14.05 -18.84 -7.40
N LEU A 198 -13.59 -18.08 -6.42
CA LEU A 198 -13.34 -16.66 -6.57
C LEU A 198 -11.96 -16.51 -7.22
N LYS A 199 -11.86 -15.71 -8.29
CA LYS A 199 -10.61 -15.32 -8.97
C LYS A 199 -9.71 -14.48 -8.04
N GLU A 200 -9.43 -14.96 -6.85
CA GLU A 200 -8.42 -14.39 -5.99
C GLU A 200 -7.09 -14.69 -6.64
N GLN A 201 -6.49 -13.63 -7.17
CA GLN A 201 -5.14 -13.66 -7.68
C GLN A 201 -4.24 -14.28 -6.60
N GLY A 202 -3.61 -15.41 -6.93
CA GLY A 202 -2.87 -16.26 -5.98
C GLY A 202 -1.78 -15.54 -5.18
N HIS A 203 -1.18 -16.28 -4.25
CA HIS A 203 -0.20 -15.73 -3.32
C HIS A 203 1.08 -15.30 -4.02
N GLY A 204 1.63 -14.15 -3.63
CA GLY A 204 2.91 -13.73 -4.19
C GLY A 204 3.49 -12.44 -3.61
N VAL A 205 4.80 -12.28 -3.78
CA VAL A 205 5.54 -11.08 -3.38
C VAL A 205 6.19 -10.47 -4.60
N THR A 206 6.00 -9.18 -4.84
CA THR A 206 6.67 -8.43 -5.90
C THR A 206 7.53 -7.35 -5.28
N VAL A 207 8.82 -7.34 -5.63
CA VAL A 207 9.80 -6.36 -5.13
C VAL A 207 10.27 -5.50 -6.29
N VAL A 208 10.24 -4.18 -6.09
CA VAL A 208 10.55 -3.19 -7.13
C VAL A 208 11.41 -2.07 -6.55
N ARG A 209 12.63 -1.91 -7.07
CA ARG A 209 13.54 -0.82 -6.70
C ARG A 209 13.76 -0.75 -5.17
N THR A 210 13.93 -1.88 -4.52
CA THR A 210 14.08 -1.97 -3.07
C THR A 210 15.53 -2.23 -2.71
N ARG A 211 16.05 -1.53 -1.70
CA ARG A 211 17.36 -1.84 -1.10
C ARG A 211 17.17 -2.89 -0.01
N ILE A 212 18.08 -3.84 0.05
CA ILE A 212 18.05 -4.92 1.05
C ILE A 212 19.45 -5.02 1.64
N GLU A 213 19.54 -4.81 2.95
CA GLU A 213 20.80 -4.75 3.70
C GLU A 213 20.73 -5.70 4.90
N GLY A 214 21.81 -6.44 5.14
CA GLY A 214 21.86 -7.44 6.19
C GLY A 214 21.16 -8.76 5.86
N GLY A 215 21.29 -9.71 6.80
CA GLY A 215 20.78 -11.07 6.70
C GLY A 215 21.52 -12.01 5.75
N ALA A 216 21.24 -13.31 5.90
CA ALA A 216 21.91 -14.38 5.15
C ALA A 216 21.54 -14.38 3.66
N ARG A 217 20.25 -14.12 3.37
CA ARG A 217 19.69 -13.98 2.02
C ARG A 217 18.54 -12.97 2.06
N ALA A 218 18.28 -12.33 0.93
CA ALA A 218 17.20 -11.34 0.81
C ALA A 218 15.80 -11.93 1.07
N VAL A 219 15.55 -13.17 0.64
CA VAL A 219 14.24 -13.82 0.69
C VAL A 219 14.38 -15.28 1.07
N ARG A 220 13.49 -15.75 1.94
CA ARG A 220 13.23 -17.17 2.19
C ARG A 220 11.79 -17.48 1.83
N THR A 221 11.58 -18.48 0.98
CA THR A 221 10.24 -19.00 0.68
C THR A 221 10.08 -20.39 1.28
N ASN A 222 8.86 -20.71 1.72
CA ASN A 222 8.45 -22.05 2.11
C ASN A 222 7.25 -22.48 1.25
N GLY A 223 7.10 -23.78 1.03
CA GLY A 223 5.97 -24.35 0.28
C GLY A 223 6.07 -24.21 -1.25
N THR A 224 4.95 -23.84 -1.87
CA THR A 224 4.74 -23.83 -3.33
C THR A 224 5.32 -22.58 -4.01
N LEU A 225 5.78 -21.58 -3.26
CA LEU A 225 6.31 -20.34 -3.83
C LEU A 225 7.82 -20.42 -4.12
N ALA A 226 8.24 -19.88 -5.26
CA ALA A 226 9.62 -19.79 -5.71
C ALA A 226 9.98 -18.37 -6.17
N LEU A 227 11.25 -18.01 -5.97
CA LEU A 227 11.85 -16.77 -6.43
C LEU A 227 12.04 -16.78 -7.96
N ARG A 228 11.65 -15.69 -8.64
CA ARG A 228 11.69 -15.52 -10.09
C ARG A 228 12.01 -14.08 -10.49
N HIS A 229 12.33 -13.90 -11.78
CA HIS A 229 12.52 -12.59 -12.41
C HIS A 229 13.51 -11.67 -11.67
N VAL A 230 14.56 -12.26 -11.10
CA VAL A 230 15.54 -11.55 -10.27
C VAL A 230 16.42 -10.64 -11.13
N ARG A 231 16.47 -9.36 -10.77
CA ARG A 231 17.35 -8.35 -11.32
C ARG A 231 17.91 -7.49 -10.19
N ALA A 232 19.16 -7.09 -10.32
CA ALA A 232 19.81 -6.16 -9.40
C ALA A 232 20.53 -5.08 -10.21
N ILE A 233 20.42 -3.83 -9.76
CA ILE A 233 21.16 -2.70 -10.34
C ILE A 233 22.07 -2.14 -9.25
N TYR A 234 23.37 -2.12 -9.55
CA TYR A 234 24.40 -1.54 -8.70
C TYR A 234 24.51 -0.06 -9.01
N SER A 235 24.28 0.78 -8.00
CA SER A 235 24.60 2.21 -8.04
C SER A 235 25.94 2.46 -7.32
N ARG A 236 26.38 3.73 -7.25
CA ARG A 236 27.64 4.09 -6.57
C ARG A 236 27.65 3.73 -5.08
N SER A 237 26.50 3.74 -4.42
CA SER A 237 26.39 3.60 -2.96
C SER A 237 25.43 2.51 -2.50
N SER A 238 24.64 1.92 -3.39
CA SER A 238 23.62 0.94 -3.00
C SER A 238 23.25 -0.01 -4.14
N VAL A 239 22.71 -1.17 -3.78
CA VAL A 239 22.16 -2.15 -4.71
C VAL A 239 20.64 -2.12 -4.62
N PHE A 240 19.99 -1.99 -5.77
CA PHE A 240 18.54 -2.03 -5.90
C PHE A 240 18.10 -3.37 -6.47
N PHE A 241 17.06 -3.96 -5.89
CA PHE A 241 16.53 -5.26 -6.28
C PHE A 241 15.16 -5.16 -6.95
N TRP A 242 14.95 -6.03 -7.94
CA TRP A 242 13.65 -6.35 -8.52
C TRP A 242 13.54 -7.87 -8.59
N PHE A 243 12.45 -8.43 -8.07
CA PHE A 243 12.17 -9.86 -8.19
C PHE A 243 10.72 -10.14 -7.83
N GLU A 244 10.30 -11.36 -8.13
CA GLU A 244 8.99 -11.87 -7.80
C GLU A 244 9.11 -13.18 -7.03
N VAL A 245 8.19 -13.42 -6.12
CA VAL A 245 7.95 -14.70 -5.47
C VAL A 245 6.54 -15.11 -5.88
N GLY A 246 6.45 -16.21 -6.63
CA GLY A 246 5.17 -16.72 -7.13
C GLY A 246 5.18 -18.25 -7.15
N GLU A 247 4.04 -18.83 -7.48
CA GLU A 247 3.83 -20.29 -7.51
C GLU A 247 4.82 -21.01 -8.41
N LYS A 248 5.41 -22.11 -7.93
CA LYS A 248 6.22 -23.05 -8.72
C LYS A 248 5.37 -23.54 -9.89
N VAL A 249 5.81 -23.21 -11.12
CA VAL A 249 5.26 -23.81 -12.33
C VAL A 249 5.90 -25.18 -12.34
N GLU A 250 5.16 -26.18 -11.87
CA GLU A 250 5.51 -27.57 -12.16
C GLU A 250 5.46 -27.69 -13.69
N ALA A 251 6.61 -27.98 -14.30
CA ALA A 251 6.63 -28.32 -15.72
C ALA A 251 5.70 -29.53 -15.90
N PRO A 252 4.84 -29.57 -16.94
CA PRO A 252 4.06 -30.75 -17.21
C PRO A 252 5.03 -31.91 -17.43
N VAL A 253 4.93 -32.93 -16.59
CA VAL A 253 5.58 -34.22 -16.83
C VAL A 253 4.90 -34.81 -18.06
N HIS A 254 5.58 -34.74 -19.21
CA HIS A 254 5.25 -35.50 -20.41
C HIS A 254 5.94 -36.85 -20.38
#